data_AF-A0AAE9KYW6-F1
#
_entry.id   AF-A0AAE9KYW6-F1
#
_cell.length_a   1.000
_cell.length_b   1.000
_cell.length_c   1.000
_cell.angle_alpha   90.00
_cell.angle_beta   90.00
_cell.angle_gamma   90.00
#
_symmetry.space_group_name_H-M   'P 1'
#
loop_
_entity.id
_entity.type
_entity.pdbx_description
1 polymer ?
#
loop_
_entity_poly.entity_id
_entity_poly.type
_entity_poly.pdbx_seq_one_letter_code
_entity_poly.pdbx_strand_id
1 'polypeptide(L)'
;MKRHPTLIPLSHQHHHTLAWCLRVERQPEHTDPAAWQAHRAELPAHFAEEEALFAPWWDKLARDDWRKRFEQEHAHILDLLAQACSPAQQTALAQALRAHIRFEERELFPAMQAFLPQENA
;
A
#
# COMPACT_ATOMS: atom_id res chain seq x y z
N MET A 1 13.57 15.18 3.03
CA MET A 1 12.44 15.66 3.85
C MET A 1 12.12 14.57 4.86
N LYS A 2 11.99 14.88 6.16
CA LYS A 2 11.52 13.87 7.12
C LYS A 2 10.03 13.61 6.86
N ARG A 3 9.64 12.34 6.90
CA ARG A 3 8.24 11.94 6.70
C ARG A 3 7.40 12.36 7.91
N HIS A 4 6.14 12.73 7.68
CA HIS A 4 5.20 13.08 8.73
C HIS A 4 5.04 11.89 9.70
N PRO A 5 4.99 12.10 11.03
CA PRO A 5 4.83 11.02 12.01
C PRO A 5 3.68 10.06 11.67
N THR A 6 2.53 10.58 11.27
CA THR A 6 1.35 9.78 10.85
C THR A 6 1.59 8.87 9.64
N LEU A 7 2.54 9.21 8.76
CA LEU A 7 2.87 8.43 7.56
C LEU A 7 3.97 7.38 7.82
N ILE A 8 4.68 7.47 8.95
CA ILE A 8 5.77 6.55 9.29
C ILE A 8 5.25 5.11 9.50
N PRO A 9 4.17 4.86 10.28
CA PRO A 9 3.62 3.51 10.44
C PRO A 9 3.23 2.86 9.11
N LEU A 10 2.53 3.60 8.24
CA LEU A 10 2.15 3.15 6.89
C LEU A 10 3.39 2.80 6.06
N SER A 11 4.42 3.65 6.08
CA SER A 11 5.69 3.37 5.38
C SER A 11 6.42 2.13 5.92
N HIS A 12 6.29 1.81 7.21
CA HIS A 12 6.85 0.58 7.78
C HIS A 12 6.10 -0.66 7.28
N GLN A 13 4.76 -0.61 7.22
CA GLN A 13 3.95 -1.66 6.62
C GLN A 13 4.33 -1.88 5.15
N HIS A 14 4.48 -0.79 4.37
CA HIS A 14 4.99 -0.83 2.99
C HIS A 14 6.33 -1.56 2.86
N HIS A 15 7.27 -1.29 3.77
CA HIS A 15 8.58 -1.96 3.72
C HIS A 15 8.45 -3.47 3.85
N HIS A 16 7.57 -3.94 4.75
CA HIS A 16 7.30 -5.37 4.91
C HIS A 16 6.66 -5.97 3.65
N THR A 17 5.66 -5.29 3.08
CA THR A 17 5.01 -5.70 1.83
C THR A 17 5.99 -5.76 0.66
N LEU A 18 6.87 -4.76 0.51
CA LEU A 18 7.88 -4.74 -0.54
C LEU A 18 8.92 -5.86 -0.39
N ALA A 19 9.30 -6.21 0.85
CA ALA A 19 10.19 -7.34 1.10
C ALA A 19 9.55 -8.68 0.67
N TRP A 20 8.25 -8.84 0.90
CA TRP A 20 7.50 -9.99 0.39
C TRP A 20 7.42 -9.98 -1.14
N CYS A 21 7.07 -8.84 -1.76
CA CYS A 21 7.00 -8.70 -3.22
C CYS A 21 8.31 -9.11 -3.90
N LEU A 22 9.44 -8.64 -3.35
CA LEU A 22 10.78 -8.97 -3.85
C LEU A 22 11.08 -10.47 -3.78
N ARG A 23 10.59 -11.16 -2.74
CA ARG A 23 10.78 -12.60 -2.57
C ARG A 23 9.97 -13.38 -3.60
N VAL A 24 8.69 -13.02 -3.78
CA VAL A 24 7.80 -13.64 -4.77
C VAL A 24 8.32 -13.45 -6.20
N GLU A 25 8.84 -12.26 -6.53
CA GLU A 25 9.42 -12.01 -7.87
C GLU A 25 10.70 -12.83 -8.13
N ARG A 26 11.46 -13.20 -7.09
CA ARG A 26 12.76 -13.88 -7.24
C ARG A 26 12.68 -15.40 -7.11
N GLN A 27 11.91 -15.88 -6.14
CA GLN A 27 11.82 -17.30 -5.75
C GLN A 27 10.39 -17.61 -5.28
N PRO A 28 9.40 -17.57 -6.18
CA PRO A 28 8.00 -17.75 -5.80
C PRO A 28 7.76 -19.09 -5.08
N GLU A 29 8.48 -20.15 -5.47
CA GLU A 29 8.43 -21.49 -4.86
C GLU A 29 8.97 -21.56 -3.41
N HIS A 30 9.72 -20.55 -2.95
CA HIS A 30 10.31 -20.52 -1.60
C HIS A 30 9.63 -19.51 -0.67
N THR A 31 8.45 -19.03 -1.03
CA THR A 31 7.67 -18.14 -0.16
C THR A 31 7.11 -18.94 1.00
N ASP A 32 7.45 -18.56 2.23
CA ASP A 32 6.88 -19.15 3.45
C ASP A 32 5.35 -18.94 3.47
N PRO A 33 4.54 -20.00 3.36
CA PRO A 33 3.09 -19.88 3.30
C PRO A 33 2.49 -19.29 4.58
N ALA A 34 3.05 -19.58 5.75
CA ALA A 34 2.52 -19.10 7.02
C ALA A 34 2.77 -17.60 7.20
N ALA A 35 4.00 -17.15 6.90
CA ALA A 35 4.35 -15.73 6.90
C ALA A 35 3.51 -14.96 5.87
N TRP A 36 3.28 -15.54 4.69
CA TRP A 36 2.40 -14.93 3.70
C TRP A 36 0.95 -14.80 4.19
N GLN A 37 0.36 -15.85 4.78
CA GLN A 37 -1.03 -15.79 5.24
C GLN A 37 -1.22 -14.76 6.35
N ALA A 38 -0.26 -14.63 7.28
CA ALA A 38 -0.29 -13.58 8.30
C ALA A 38 -0.26 -12.19 7.65
N HIS A 39 0.69 -11.94 6.76
CA HIS A 39 0.81 -10.64 6.08
C HIS A 39 -0.41 -10.31 5.20
N ARG A 40 -0.93 -11.30 4.47
CA ARG A 40 -2.16 -11.20 3.66
C ARG A 40 -3.36 -10.76 4.49
N ALA A 41 -3.47 -11.22 5.73
CA ALA A 41 -4.56 -10.85 6.62
C ALA A 41 -4.50 -9.39 7.08
N GLU A 42 -3.33 -8.75 7.02
CA GLU A 42 -3.12 -7.36 7.45
C GLU A 42 -3.40 -6.33 6.34
N LEU A 43 -3.23 -6.72 5.07
CA LEU A 43 -3.40 -5.80 3.92
C LEU A 43 -4.75 -5.06 3.88
N PRO A 44 -5.92 -5.71 4.12
CA PRO A 44 -7.19 -4.99 4.13
C PRO A 44 -7.27 -3.92 5.22
N ALA A 45 -6.69 -4.18 6.40
CA ALA A 45 -6.69 -3.23 7.49
C ALA A 45 -5.77 -2.04 7.19
N HIS A 46 -4.62 -2.29 6.55
CA HIS A 46 -3.71 -1.26 6.08
C HIS A 46 -4.39 -0.31 5.07
N PHE A 47 -5.06 -0.84 4.04
CA PHE A 47 -5.79 0.00 3.08
C PHE A 47 -6.91 0.82 3.72
N ALA A 48 -7.66 0.23 4.66
CA ALA A 48 -8.71 0.94 5.38
C ALA A 48 -8.15 2.09 6.25
N GLU A 49 -6.96 1.90 6.83
CA GLU A 49 -6.25 2.95 7.59
C GLU A 49 -5.86 4.12 6.67
N GLU A 50 -5.33 3.84 5.49
CA GLU A 50 -4.94 4.85 4.49
C GLU A 50 -6.15 5.61 3.94
N GLU A 51 -7.21 4.88 3.58
CA GLU A 51 -8.47 5.46 3.11
C GLU A 51 -9.06 6.42 4.15
N ALA A 52 -9.11 5.99 5.41
CA ALA A 52 -9.60 6.83 6.51
C ALA A 52 -8.70 8.05 6.75
N LEU A 53 -7.38 7.88 6.68
CA LEU A 53 -6.42 8.96 6.84
C LEU A 53 -6.54 10.02 5.74
N PHE A 54 -6.72 9.60 4.48
CA PHE A 54 -6.71 10.47 3.32
C PHE A 54 -8.07 11.04 2.93
N ALA A 55 -9.18 10.40 3.33
CA ALA A 55 -10.54 10.85 3.02
C ALA A 55 -10.80 12.36 3.23
N PRO A 56 -10.36 12.99 4.34
CA PRO A 56 -10.63 14.41 4.59
C PRO A 56 -9.83 15.38 3.70
N TRP A 57 -8.82 14.90 2.97
CA TRP A 57 -7.82 15.74 2.30
C TRP A 57 -7.91 15.72 0.77
N TRP A 58 -8.70 14.82 0.19
CA TRP A 58 -8.82 14.70 -1.27
C TRP A 58 -9.26 15.99 -1.96
N ASP A 59 -10.25 16.69 -1.40
CA ASP A 59 -10.74 17.97 -1.96
C ASP A 59 -9.65 19.06 -1.92
N LYS A 60 -8.77 19.03 -0.91
CA LYS A 60 -7.66 19.98 -0.77
C LYS A 60 -6.51 19.68 -1.70
N LEU A 61 -6.25 18.40 -1.95
CA LEU A 61 -5.25 17.98 -2.93
C LEU A 61 -5.68 18.38 -4.36
N ALA A 62 -6.99 18.46 -4.63
CA ALA A 62 -7.56 18.84 -5.93
C ALA A 62 -7.03 17.98 -7.10
N ARG A 63 -6.87 16.67 -6.85
CA ARG A 63 -6.38 15.66 -7.81
C ARG A 63 -7.32 14.46 -7.85
N ASP A 64 -8.47 14.64 -8.47
CA ASP A 64 -9.46 13.58 -8.64
C ASP A 64 -8.90 12.36 -9.40
N ASP A 65 -7.94 12.58 -10.29
CA ASP A 65 -7.23 11.51 -10.99
C ASP A 65 -6.42 10.63 -10.02
N TRP A 66 -5.79 11.23 -9.00
CA TRP A 66 -5.04 10.50 -7.98
C TRP A 66 -5.94 9.78 -6.99
N ARG A 67 -7.03 10.43 -6.58
CA ARG A 67 -8.05 9.78 -5.73
C ARG A 67 -8.60 8.53 -6.40
N LYS A 68 -9.05 8.65 -7.66
CA LYS A 68 -9.58 7.52 -8.42
C LYS A 68 -8.55 6.43 -8.58
N ARG A 69 -7.30 6.78 -8.90
CA ARG A 69 -6.20 5.81 -9.00
C ARG A 69 -6.02 5.05 -7.69
N PHE A 70 -5.91 5.74 -6.56
CA PHE A 70 -5.73 5.15 -5.24
C PHE A 70 -6.88 4.17 -4.90
N GLU A 71 -8.13 4.62 -5.00
CA GLU A 71 -9.32 3.79 -4.72
C GLU A 71 -9.41 2.57 -5.67
N GLN A 72 -9.07 2.75 -6.96
CA GLN A 72 -9.09 1.67 -7.95
C GLN A 72 -7.95 0.67 -7.74
N GLU A 73 -6.74 1.12 -7.40
CA GLU A 73 -5.61 0.25 -7.10
C GLU A 73 -5.90 -0.58 -5.84
N HIS A 74 -6.47 0.00 -4.78
CA HIS A 74 -6.90 -0.75 -3.60
C HIS A 74 -7.91 -1.85 -3.93
N ALA A 75 -9.00 -1.49 -4.63
CA ALA A 75 -10.01 -2.46 -5.04
C ALA A 75 -9.41 -3.59 -5.90
N HIS A 76 -8.56 -3.23 -6.87
CA HIS A 76 -7.89 -4.20 -7.74
C HIS A 76 -6.95 -5.13 -6.96
N ILE A 77 -6.18 -4.59 -6.01
CA ILE A 77 -5.26 -5.39 -5.19
C ILE A 77 -6.04 -6.33 -4.28
N LEU A 78 -7.15 -5.88 -3.68
CA LEU A 78 -8.02 -6.74 -2.88
C LEU A 78 -8.62 -7.89 -3.71
N ASP A 79 -9.02 -7.62 -4.95
CA ASP A 79 -9.49 -8.65 -5.87
C ASP A 79 -8.39 -9.67 -6.20
N LEU A 80 -7.16 -9.22 -6.48
CA LEU A 80 -6.01 -10.10 -6.69
C LEU A 80 -5.68 -10.90 -5.43
N LEU A 81 -5.75 -10.26 -4.26
CA LEU A 81 -5.51 -10.88 -2.95
C LEU A 81 -6.48 -12.01 -2.68
N ALA A 82 -7.76 -11.86 -3.03
CA ALA A 82 -8.78 -12.90 -2.90
C ALA A 82 -8.47 -14.13 -3.79
N GLN A 83 -7.82 -13.91 -4.93
CA GLN A 83 -7.59 -14.92 -5.98
C GLN A 83 -6.18 -15.52 -5.96
N ALA A 84 -5.26 -15.05 -5.12
CA ALA A 84 -3.83 -15.39 -5.10
C ALA A 84 -3.51 -16.83 -4.60
N CYS A 85 -4.02 -17.83 -5.32
CA CYS A 85 -3.91 -19.26 -4.99
C CYS A 85 -2.79 -19.99 -5.75
N SER A 86 -2.13 -19.32 -6.71
CA SER A 86 -1.03 -19.87 -7.50
C SER A 86 0.17 -18.92 -7.54
N PRO A 87 1.39 -19.43 -7.83
CA PRO A 87 2.58 -18.59 -7.99
C PRO A 87 2.39 -17.44 -8.99
N ALA A 88 1.76 -17.69 -10.13
CA ALA A 88 1.52 -16.66 -11.14
C ALA A 88 0.59 -15.54 -10.62
N GLN A 89 -0.47 -15.89 -9.90
CA GLN A 89 -1.36 -14.90 -9.28
C GLN A 89 -0.68 -14.13 -8.15
N GLN A 90 0.18 -14.78 -7.36
CA GLN A 90 1.00 -14.13 -6.35
C GLN A 90 2.00 -13.16 -6.97
N THR A 91 2.61 -13.51 -8.11
CA THR A 91 3.48 -12.58 -8.85
C THR A 91 2.71 -11.37 -9.37
N ALA A 92 1.51 -11.55 -9.91
CA ALA A 92 0.66 -10.43 -10.35
C ALA A 92 0.29 -9.50 -9.17
N LEU A 93 -0.08 -10.08 -8.03
CA LEU A 93 -0.34 -9.35 -6.79
C LEU A 93 0.89 -8.57 -6.31
N ALA A 94 2.06 -9.20 -6.29
CA ALA A 94 3.32 -8.56 -5.90
C ALA A 94 3.67 -7.36 -6.80
N GLN A 95 3.46 -7.49 -8.11
CA GLN A 95 3.68 -6.40 -9.06
C GLN A 95 2.71 -5.24 -8.84
N ALA A 96 1.42 -5.54 -8.61
CA ALA A 96 0.40 -4.54 -8.32
C ALA A 96 0.71 -3.78 -7.02
N LEU A 97 0.97 -4.50 -5.92
CA LEU A 97 1.36 -3.92 -4.63
C LEU A 97 2.60 -3.03 -4.77
N ARG A 98 3.64 -3.50 -5.47
CA ARG A 98 4.87 -2.73 -5.65
C ARG A 98 4.65 -1.45 -6.46
N ALA A 99 3.80 -1.50 -7.49
CA ALA A 99 3.47 -0.32 -8.31
C ALA A 99 2.67 0.71 -7.50
N HIS A 100 1.69 0.23 -6.74
CA HIS A 100 0.85 1.03 -5.85
C HIS A 100 1.66 1.71 -4.75
N ILE A 101 2.40 0.93 -3.94
CA ILE A 101 3.28 1.46 -2.87
C ILE A 101 4.27 2.48 -3.42
N ARG A 102 4.82 2.26 -4.63
CA ARG A 102 5.74 3.22 -5.24
C ARG A 102 5.07 4.56 -5.54
N PHE A 103 3.83 4.55 -6.01
CA PHE A 103 3.06 5.77 -6.23
C PHE A 103 2.80 6.48 -4.91
N GLU A 104 2.39 5.75 -3.88
CA GLU A 104 2.10 6.34 -2.59
C GLU A 104 3.33 6.98 -1.96
N GLU A 105 4.40 6.20 -1.85
CA GLU A 105 5.66 6.61 -1.23
C GLU A 105 6.32 7.81 -1.90
N ARG A 106 6.22 7.91 -3.22
CA ARG A 106 6.96 8.89 -4.04
C ARG A 106 6.11 10.09 -4.45
N GLU A 107 4.80 9.93 -4.52
CA GLU A 107 3.91 10.93 -5.09
C GLU A 107 2.81 11.31 -4.09
N LEU A 108 1.99 10.36 -3.64
CA LEU A 108 0.83 10.66 -2.80
C LEU A 108 1.23 11.16 -1.41
N PHE A 109 2.09 10.43 -0.69
CA PHE A 109 2.50 10.74 0.68
C PHE A 109 3.20 12.11 0.75
N PRO A 110 4.18 12.45 -0.12
CA PRO A 110 4.75 13.79 -0.15
C PRO A 110 3.73 14.89 -0.40
N ALA A 111 2.72 14.66 -1.26
CA ALA A 111 1.69 15.65 -1.54
C ALA A 111 0.70 15.80 -0.37
N MET A 112 0.27 14.69 0.23
CA MET A 112 -0.66 14.67 1.37
C MET A 112 -0.04 15.23 2.65
N GLN A 113 1.28 15.08 2.83
CA GLN A 113 2.01 15.58 4.00
C GLN A 113 1.84 17.09 4.21
N ALA A 114 1.53 17.87 3.17
CA ALA A 114 1.26 19.31 3.30
C ALA A 114 -0.05 19.62 4.05
N PHE A 115 -0.97 18.66 4.14
CA PHE A 115 -2.30 18.85 4.73
C PHE A 115 -2.47 18.14 6.07
N LEU A 116 -1.59 17.18 6.38
CA LEU A 116 -1.66 16.45 7.64
C LEU A 116 -1.41 17.40 8.83
N PRO A 117 -2.18 17.24 9.93
CA PRO A 117 -2.00 18.07 11.11
C PRO A 117 -0.61 17.82 11.69
N GLN A 118 0.18 18.89 11.84
CA GLN A 118 1.45 18.80 12.56
C GLN A 118 1.15 18.36 14.00
N GLU A 119 1.88 17.36 14.49
CA GLU A 119 1.85 17.07 15.92
C GLU A 119 2.31 18.34 16.65
N ASN A 120 1.45 18.88 17.52
CA ASN A 120 1.88 19.93 18.44
C ASN A 120 3.06 19.37 19.24
N ALA A 121 4.18 20.08 19.18
CA ALA A 121 5.43 19.77 19.85
C ALA A 121 5.26 19.45 21.35
#